data_AF-A0A972V4I3-F1
#
_entry.id   AF-A0A972V4I3-F1
#
_cell.length_a   1.000
_cell.length_b   1.000
_cell.length_c   1.000
_cell.angle_alpha   90.00
_cell.angle_beta   90.00
_cell.angle_gamma   90.00
#
_symmetry.space_group_name_H-M   'P 1'
#
loop_
_entity.id
_entity.type
_entity.pdbx_description
1 polymer ?
#
loop_
_entity_poly.entity_id
_entity_poly.type
_entity_poly.pdbx_seq_one_letter_code
_entity_poly.pdbx_strand_id
1 'polypeptide(L)'
;ISALPRQITCVDPVSLESKLVIDATGHDAHVCKSLEKRGIIKLSEFGPMDANTSEGLVVEKTGEIYPGLLVCGMAVSTAYGIPRMGPTFAGMLYSGKKVAEIAKAKILGARKESPQLAAVSN
;
A
#
# COMPACT_ATOMS: atom_id res chain seq x y z
N ILE A 1 1.09 -2.45 -21.25
CA ILE A 1 2.52 -2.69 -20.93
C ILE A 1 3.32 -2.09 -22.09
N SER A 2 3.76 -0.84 -21.96
CA SER A 2 4.51 -0.13 -23.03
C SER A 2 6.03 -0.24 -22.88
N ALA A 3 6.51 -0.83 -21.79
CA ALA A 3 7.94 -0.89 -21.45
C ALA A 3 8.64 -2.17 -21.91
N LEU A 4 7.92 -3.18 -22.44
CA LEU A 4 8.53 -4.43 -22.89
C LEU A 4 8.88 -4.35 -24.38
N PRO A 5 10.07 -4.85 -24.81
CA PRO A 5 10.40 -5.02 -26.21
C PRO A 5 9.30 -5.80 -26.95
N ARG A 6 9.00 -5.40 -28.19
CA ARG A 6 7.96 -6.03 -29.06
C ARG A 6 8.04 -7.56 -29.09
N GLN A 7 9.24 -8.11 -28.93
CA GLN A 7 9.53 -9.54 -28.97
C GLN A 7 9.00 -10.33 -27.77
N ILE A 8 8.66 -9.68 -26.65
CA ILE A 8 8.17 -10.35 -25.42
C ILE A 8 6.86 -9.77 -24.90
N THR A 9 6.13 -9.01 -25.71
CA THR A 9 4.83 -8.42 -25.32
C THR A 9 3.71 -9.45 -25.15
N CYS A 10 3.92 -10.69 -25.62
CA CYS A 10 2.99 -11.81 -25.46
C CYS A 10 3.17 -12.58 -24.15
N VAL A 11 4.10 -12.18 -23.28
CA VAL A 11 4.33 -12.82 -22.00
C VAL A 11 3.32 -12.30 -20.97
N ASP A 12 2.50 -13.21 -20.46
CA ASP A 12 1.60 -12.93 -19.34
C ASP A 12 2.40 -12.73 -18.04
N PRO A 13 1.93 -11.86 -17.13
CA PRO A 13 2.58 -11.66 -15.84
C PRO A 13 2.51 -12.92 -14.97
N VAL A 14 3.53 -13.11 -14.12
CA VAL A 14 3.53 -14.15 -13.08
C VAL A 14 2.87 -13.60 -11.81
N SER A 15 2.04 -14.43 -11.18
CA SER A 15 1.35 -14.09 -9.92
C SER A 15 2.22 -14.43 -8.70
N LEU A 16 2.20 -13.55 -7.70
CA LEU A 16 2.77 -13.79 -6.38
C LEU A 16 1.66 -13.74 -5.33
N GLU A 17 1.61 -14.75 -4.47
CA GLU A 17 0.65 -14.82 -3.37
C GLU A 17 1.25 -14.23 -2.10
N SER A 18 0.44 -13.49 -1.34
CA SER A 18 0.82 -12.93 -0.05
C SER A 18 -0.39 -12.81 0.87
N LYS A 19 -0.15 -12.83 2.18
CA LYS A 19 -1.21 -12.57 3.17
C LYS A 19 -1.61 -11.10 3.21
N LEU A 20 -0.65 -10.21 2.91
CA LEU A 20 -0.79 -8.77 2.92
C LEU A 20 0.10 -8.17 1.83
N VAL A 21 -0.42 -7.13 1.18
CA VAL A 21 0.32 -6.27 0.25
C VAL A 21 0.39 -4.86 0.85
N ILE A 22 1.54 -4.19 0.73
CA ILE A 22 1.72 -2.80 1.13
C ILE A 22 2.00 -1.98 -0.13
N ASP A 23 1.11 -1.04 -0.46
CA ASP A 23 1.33 -0.06 -1.51
C ASP A 23 2.18 1.10 -0.97
N ALA A 24 3.46 1.08 -1.31
CA ALA A 24 4.44 2.13 -1.05
C ALA A 24 4.96 2.77 -2.35
N THR A 25 4.18 2.70 -3.45
CA THR A 25 4.62 3.12 -4.79
C THR A 25 4.63 4.64 -4.99
N GLY A 26 4.41 5.41 -3.93
CA GLY A 26 4.42 6.87 -3.97
C GLY A 26 3.14 7.45 -4.56
N HIS A 27 3.26 8.62 -5.21
CA HIS A 27 2.10 9.37 -5.75
C HIS A 27 1.28 8.57 -6.78
N ASP A 28 1.89 7.61 -7.46
CA ASP A 28 1.21 6.83 -8.47
C ASP A 28 0.21 5.84 -7.88
N ALA A 29 0.44 5.37 -6.63
CA ALA A 29 -0.41 4.41 -5.93
C ALA A 29 -0.84 3.24 -6.84
N HIS A 30 0.11 2.61 -7.52
CA HIS A 30 -0.14 1.68 -8.61
C HIS A 30 -1.04 0.50 -8.22
N VAL A 31 -0.89 0.00 -6.99
CA VAL A 31 -1.71 -1.13 -6.51
C VAL A 31 -3.13 -0.64 -6.24
N CYS A 32 -3.28 0.50 -5.56
CA CYS A 32 -4.57 1.11 -5.30
C CYS A 32 -5.31 1.45 -6.61
N LYS A 33 -4.64 2.07 -7.59
CA LYS A 33 -5.22 2.39 -8.90
C LYS A 33 -5.63 1.13 -9.68
N SER A 34 -4.93 0.02 -9.49
CA SER A 34 -5.32 -1.27 -10.10
C SER A 34 -6.66 -1.78 -9.55
N LEU A 35 -6.93 -1.59 -8.25
CA LEU A 35 -8.22 -1.92 -7.64
C LEU A 35 -9.30 -0.91 -8.06
N GLU A 36 -8.98 0.38 -8.14
CA GLU A 36 -9.90 1.42 -8.61
C GLU A 36 -10.35 1.19 -10.05
N LYS A 37 -9.44 0.82 -10.95
CA LYS A 37 -9.76 0.48 -12.35
C LYS A 37 -10.78 -0.66 -12.46
N ARG A 38 -10.86 -1.53 -11.44
CA ARG A 38 -11.82 -2.64 -11.35
C ARG A 38 -13.12 -2.26 -10.63
N GLY A 39 -13.25 -1.01 -10.19
CA GLY A 39 -14.42 -0.52 -9.45
C GLY A 39 -14.51 -1.02 -8.01
N ILE A 40 -13.41 -1.52 -7.43
CA ILE A 40 -13.40 -2.11 -6.08
C ILE A 40 -13.26 -1.04 -5.00
N ILE A 41 -12.43 -0.04 -5.26
CA ILE A 41 -12.21 1.11 -4.37
C ILE A 41 -12.32 2.40 -5.18
N LYS A 42 -12.55 3.53 -4.51
CA LYS A 42 -12.54 4.86 -5.11
C LYS A 42 -11.45 5.70 -4.44
N LEU A 43 -10.53 6.25 -5.24
CA LEU A 43 -9.47 7.12 -4.77
C LEU A 43 -9.84 8.58 -5.00
N SER A 44 -9.23 9.48 -4.23
CA SER A 44 -9.57 10.91 -4.25
C SER A 44 -8.58 11.78 -5.05
N GLU A 45 -7.45 11.22 -5.49
CA GLU A 45 -6.27 11.92 -6.04
C GLU A 45 -5.66 12.95 -5.08
N PHE A 46 -4.33 13.11 -5.07
CA PHE A 46 -3.66 13.97 -4.09
C PHE A 46 -3.93 15.47 -4.34
N GLY A 47 -3.93 16.25 -3.24
CA GLY A 47 -4.16 17.69 -3.28
C GLY A 47 -2.91 18.53 -3.59
N PRO A 48 -3.03 19.87 -3.63
CA PRO A 48 -1.89 20.79 -3.79
C PRO A 48 -0.88 20.64 -2.65
N MET A 49 0.27 21.32 -2.76
CA MET A 49 1.32 21.21 -1.74
C MET A 49 0.95 21.97 -0.47
N ASP A 50 0.96 21.28 0.66
CA ASP A 50 0.92 21.84 2.01
C ASP A 50 1.71 20.91 2.95
N ALA A 51 2.96 21.26 3.19
CA ALA A 51 3.89 20.44 3.98
C ALA A 51 3.44 20.27 5.43
N ASN A 52 2.89 21.32 6.03
CA ASN A 52 2.57 21.33 7.46
C ASN A 52 1.43 20.36 7.78
N THR A 53 0.38 20.33 6.95
CA THR A 53 -0.76 19.44 7.15
C THR A 53 -0.50 18.04 6.60
N SER A 54 0.19 17.93 5.48
CA SER A 54 0.43 16.65 4.79
C SER A 54 1.21 15.65 5.64
N GLU A 55 2.28 16.08 6.33
CA GLU A 55 3.12 15.16 7.13
C GLU A 55 2.34 14.40 8.20
N GLY A 56 1.51 15.10 8.97
CA GLY A 56 0.68 14.50 10.00
C GLY A 56 -0.42 13.62 9.40
N LEU A 57 -1.12 14.12 8.37
CA LEU A 57 -2.23 13.42 7.73
C LEU A 57 -1.80 12.11 7.07
N VAL A 58 -0.63 12.09 6.41
CA VAL A 58 -0.10 10.85 5.80
C VAL A 58 0.13 9.78 6.87
N VAL A 59 0.73 10.13 8.00
CA VAL A 59 0.94 9.19 9.10
C VAL A 59 -0.40 8.74 9.69
N GLU A 60 -1.34 9.67 9.90
CA GLU A 60 -2.66 9.37 10.46
C GLU A 60 -3.46 8.40 9.58
N LYS A 61 -3.49 8.64 8.26
CA LYS A 61 -4.27 7.86 7.29
C LYS A 61 -3.57 6.61 6.77
N THR A 62 -2.29 6.43 7.10
CA THR A 62 -1.58 5.16 6.85
C THR A 62 -2.32 4.00 7.51
N GLY A 63 -2.65 2.97 6.74
CA GLY A 63 -3.44 1.85 7.24
C GLY A 63 -3.95 0.95 6.13
N GLU A 64 -4.99 0.17 6.45
CA GLU A 64 -5.66 -0.72 5.51
C GLU A 64 -6.72 0.05 4.71
N ILE A 65 -6.60 0.00 3.39
CA ILE A 65 -7.56 0.62 2.46
C ILE A 65 -8.56 -0.39 1.91
N TYR A 66 -8.16 -1.66 1.83
CA TYR A 66 -8.99 -2.77 1.40
C TYR A 66 -8.50 -4.03 2.15
N PRO A 67 -9.35 -5.03 2.46
CA PRO A 67 -8.92 -6.24 3.16
C PRO A 67 -7.70 -6.88 2.48
N GLY A 68 -6.57 -6.92 3.20
CA GLY A 68 -5.32 -7.47 2.65
C GLY A 68 -4.39 -6.45 1.96
N LEU A 69 -4.84 -5.21 1.74
CA LEU A 69 -4.07 -4.13 1.11
C LEU A 69 -3.89 -2.97 2.09
N LEU A 70 -2.64 -2.74 2.47
CA LEU A 70 -2.21 -1.59 3.25
C LEU A 70 -1.61 -0.52 2.33
N VAL A 71 -1.67 0.74 2.76
CA VAL A 71 -1.10 1.87 2.03
C VAL A 71 -0.23 2.72 2.97
N CYS A 72 0.92 3.16 2.48
CA CYS A 72 1.85 4.02 3.21
C CYS A 72 2.56 5.04 2.31
N GLY A 73 3.21 6.02 2.94
CA GLY A 73 3.89 7.12 2.24
C GLY A 73 2.96 7.94 1.36
N MET A 74 3.46 8.43 0.23
CA MET A 74 2.67 9.28 -0.68
C MET A 74 1.50 8.57 -1.36
N ALA A 75 1.47 7.23 -1.35
CA ALA A 75 0.30 6.50 -1.85
C ALA A 75 -0.94 6.78 -0.98
N VAL A 76 -0.75 7.08 0.31
CA VAL A 76 -1.83 7.51 1.23
C VAL A 76 -2.44 8.83 0.76
N SER A 77 -1.61 9.76 0.28
CA SER A 77 -2.11 11.03 -0.24
C SER A 77 -2.98 10.85 -1.47
N THR A 78 -2.58 9.99 -2.41
CA THR A 78 -3.41 9.68 -3.58
C THR A 78 -4.68 8.93 -3.21
N ALA A 79 -4.61 8.02 -2.23
CA ALA A 79 -5.76 7.27 -1.77
C ALA A 79 -6.84 8.15 -1.11
N TYR A 80 -6.43 9.06 -0.22
CA TYR A 80 -7.36 9.81 0.62
C TYR A 80 -7.49 11.29 0.25
N GLY A 81 -6.78 11.76 -0.77
CA GLY A 81 -6.83 13.14 -1.23
C GLY A 81 -6.12 14.13 -0.31
N ILE A 82 -5.02 13.68 0.28
CA ILE A 82 -4.21 14.51 1.18
C ILE A 82 -3.30 15.41 0.33
N PRO A 83 -3.02 16.65 0.76
CA PRO A 83 -1.96 17.48 0.20
C PRO A 83 -0.62 16.74 0.09
N ARG A 84 0.25 17.15 -0.83
CA ARG A 84 1.65 16.68 -0.90
C ARG A 84 2.56 17.52 0.02
N MET A 85 3.61 16.93 0.60
CA MET A 85 4.51 17.69 1.49
C MET A 85 5.75 18.31 0.83
N GLY A 86 6.09 17.93 -0.40
CA GLY A 86 7.33 18.41 -1.04
C GLY A 86 8.57 17.71 -0.50
N PRO A 87 9.73 18.39 -0.37
CA PRO A 87 11.02 17.77 -0.06
C PRO A 87 11.22 17.53 1.45
N THR A 88 10.21 16.99 2.12
CA THR A 88 10.26 16.60 3.54
C THR A 88 9.87 15.13 3.68
N PHE A 89 10.51 14.42 4.61
CA PHE A 89 10.48 12.94 4.64
C PHE A 89 10.09 12.35 5.99
N ALA A 90 9.89 13.14 7.04
CA ALA A 90 9.62 12.58 8.37
C ALA A 90 8.29 11.82 8.38
N GLY A 91 7.23 12.40 7.79
CA GLY A 91 5.95 11.70 7.55
C GLY A 91 6.09 10.37 6.80
N MET A 92 7.02 10.24 5.85
CA MET A 92 7.27 8.99 5.13
C MET A 92 7.83 7.91 6.06
N LEU A 93 8.82 8.25 6.89
CA LEU A 93 9.45 7.32 7.82
C LEU A 93 8.47 6.86 8.90
N TYR A 94 7.70 7.79 9.47
CA TYR A 94 6.67 7.47 10.47
C TYR A 94 5.51 6.66 9.86
N SER A 95 5.11 6.96 8.63
CA SER A 95 4.13 6.18 7.89
C SER A 95 4.63 4.75 7.64
N GLY A 96 5.87 4.58 7.17
CA GLY A 96 6.50 3.27 6.98
C GLY A 96 6.56 2.45 8.28
N LYS A 97 6.95 3.09 9.38
CA LYS A 97 6.95 2.44 10.71
C LYS A 97 5.54 2.01 11.12
N LYS A 98 4.54 2.88 10.98
CA LYS A 98 3.16 2.58 11.36
C LYS A 98 2.59 1.42 10.54
N VAL A 99 2.79 1.40 9.23
CA VAL A 99 2.27 0.30 8.39
C VAL A 99 2.95 -1.03 8.72
N ALA A 100 4.25 -1.01 9.08
CA ALA A 100 4.96 -2.21 9.49
C ALA A 100 4.39 -2.81 10.80
N GLU A 101 4.05 -1.97 11.78
CA GLU A 101 3.41 -2.44 13.02
C GLU A 101 2.01 -3.02 12.75
N ILE A 102 1.22 -2.37 11.89
CA ILE A 102 -0.10 -2.89 11.47
C ILE A 102 0.05 -4.24 10.77
N ALA A 103 0.98 -4.34 9.82
CA ALA A 103 1.25 -5.57 9.09
C ALA A 103 1.70 -6.70 10.03
N LYS A 104 2.62 -6.41 10.94
CA LYS A 104 3.09 -7.35 11.96
C LYS A 104 1.93 -7.84 12.83
N ALA A 105 1.08 -6.94 13.33
CA ALA A 105 -0.07 -7.30 14.13
C ALA A 105 -1.03 -8.23 13.37
N LYS A 106 -1.33 -7.94 12.10
CA LYS A 106 -2.20 -8.77 11.25
C LYS A 106 -1.59 -10.14 10.94
N ILE A 107 -0.29 -10.20 10.60
CA ILE A 107 0.38 -11.47 10.29
C ILE A 107 0.46 -12.37 11.53
N LEU A 108 0.80 -11.80 12.69
CA LEU A 108 0.91 -12.56 13.94
C LEU A 108 -0.46 -12.91 14.54
N GLY A 109 -1.47 -12.04 14.40
CA GLY A 109 -2.85 -12.32 14.77
C GLY A 109 -3.43 -13.48 13.95
N ALA A 110 -3.25 -13.44 12.62
CA ALA A 110 -3.68 -14.51 11.73
C ALA A 110 -2.99 -15.86 12.01
N ARG A 111 -1.76 -15.87 12.56
CA ARG A 111 -1.09 -17.10 13.00
C ARG A 111 -1.76 -17.75 14.20
N LYS A 112 -2.39 -16.99 15.11
CA LYS A 112 -3.08 -17.53 16.28
C LYS A 112 -4.44 -18.17 15.92
N GLU A 113 -5.09 -17.66 14.88
CA GLU A 113 -6.39 -18.16 14.40
C GLU A 113 -6.29 -19.32 13.40
N SER A 114 -5.08 -19.73 13.00
CA SER A 114 -4.83 -20.85 12.08
C SER A 114 -4.10 -22.01 12.77
N PRO A 115 -4.77 -22.89 13.54
CA PRO A 115 -4.11 -24.01 14.22
C PRO A 115 -3.57 -25.11 13.30
N GLN A 116 -3.79 -25.06 11.98
CA GLN A 116 -3.44 -26.16 11.08
C GLN A 116 -1.95 -26.26 10.67
N LEU A 117 -1.09 -25.27 10.93
CA LEU A 117 0.34 -25.35 10.52
C LEU A 117 1.31 -25.85 11.59
N ALA A 118 0.84 -26.14 12.81
CA ALA A 118 1.67 -26.70 13.89
C ALA A 118 1.84 -28.23 13.82
N ALA A 119 1.18 -28.91 12.88
CA ALA A 119 1.15 -30.37 12.77
C ALA A 119 2.09 -30.96 11.71
N VAL A 120 2.97 -30.16 11.09
CA VAL A 120 3.96 -30.65 10.11
C VAL A 120 5.36 -30.28 10.55
N SER A 121 5.73 -30.76 11.73
CA SER A 121 7.11 -30.94 12.14
C SER A 121 7.16 -32.10 13.13
N ASN A 122 7.05 -33.32 12.58
CA ASN A 122 7.67 -34.50 13.18
C ASN A 122 9.11 -34.56 12.69
#